data_AF-A0A1C3H6T1-F1
#
_entry.id   AF-A0A1C3H6T1-F1
#
_cell.length_a   1.000
_cell.length_b   1.000
_cell.length_c   1.000
_cell.angle_alpha   90.00
_cell.angle_beta   90.00
_cell.angle_gamma   90.00
#
_symmetry.space_group_name_H-M   'P 1'
#
loop_
_entity.id
_entity.type
_entity.pdbx_description
1 polymer ?
#
loop_
_entity_poly.entity_id
_entity_poly.type
_entity_poly.pdbx_seq_one_letter_code
_entity_poly.pdbx_strand_id
1 'polypeptide(L)'
;MKEYNEERMHEGLGGAVPSALYRPSPRAYTGRIVPYEYDSQAIIRSVRQSGEIKWRGRMVHASALLAGERIALLPYGDGVWEVRYRFHPLGFLNDRTGRIEPLTQWREIARPETPRCKQRV
;
A
#
# COMPACT_ATOMS: atom_id res chain seq x y z
N MET A 1 13.40 -4.27 34.44
CA MET A 1 12.96 -3.30 33.41
C MET A 1 13.50 -1.89 33.69
N LYS A 2 13.53 -1.44 34.96
CA LYS A 2 14.18 -0.17 35.35
C LYS A 2 15.66 -0.09 34.99
N GLU A 3 16.43 -1.12 35.35
CA GLU A 3 17.89 -1.16 35.09
C GLU A 3 18.25 -0.86 33.62
N TYR A 4 17.53 -1.46 32.65
CA TYR A 4 17.78 -1.22 31.24
C TYR A 4 17.36 0.19 30.78
N ASN A 5 16.20 0.67 31.22
CA ASN A 5 15.65 1.93 30.72
C ASN A 5 16.28 3.16 31.40
N GLU A 6 16.69 3.03 32.66
CA GLU A 6 17.01 4.17 33.56
C GLU A 6 18.46 4.18 34.05
N GLU A 7 19.15 3.03 34.09
CA GLU A 7 20.47 2.93 34.76
C GLU A 7 21.58 2.55 33.78
N ARG A 8 21.29 1.68 32.80
CA ARG A 8 22.30 1.19 31.87
C ARG A 8 22.61 2.23 30.80
N MET A 9 23.85 2.71 30.82
CA MET A 9 24.40 3.54 29.76
C MET A 9 24.58 2.69 28.49
N HIS A 10 24.05 3.15 27.36
CA HIS A 10 24.13 2.42 26.09
C HIS A 10 25.12 3.09 25.14
N GLU A 11 26.09 2.33 24.64
CA GLU A 11 27.11 2.83 23.72
C GLU A 11 26.50 3.40 22.42
N GLY A 12 25.50 2.71 21.85
CA GLY A 12 24.77 3.18 20.66
C GLY A 12 23.95 4.47 20.88
N LEU A 13 23.79 4.91 22.13
CA LEU A 13 23.14 6.17 22.50
C LEU A 13 24.15 7.21 23.04
N GLY A 14 25.45 6.99 22.83
CA GLY A 14 26.50 7.90 23.30
C GLY A 14 26.62 7.97 24.83
N GLY A 15 26.28 6.87 25.52
CA GLY A 15 26.28 6.82 26.99
C GLY A 15 24.98 7.29 27.64
N ALA A 16 23.98 7.72 26.87
CA ALA A 16 22.66 8.05 27.40
C ALA A 16 21.84 6.79 27.76
N VAL A 17 20.84 6.98 28.61
CA VAL A 17 19.85 5.95 28.96
C VAL A 17 18.61 6.08 28.06
N PRO A 18 17.94 4.98 27.72
CA PRO A 18 16.77 5.01 26.83
C PRO A 18 15.66 5.97 27.30
N SER A 19 15.42 6.07 28.62
CA SER A 19 14.38 6.95 29.18
C SER A 19 14.67 8.44 28.97
N ALA A 20 15.93 8.84 28.82
CA ALA A 20 16.32 10.23 28.59
C ALA A 20 16.05 10.68 27.14
N LEU A 21 15.99 9.72 26.19
CA LEU A 21 15.84 9.99 24.76
C LEU A 21 14.43 9.66 24.25
N TYR A 22 13.79 8.63 24.81
CA TYR A 22 12.47 8.22 24.38
C TYR A 22 11.43 9.29 24.71
N ARG A 23 10.66 9.68 23.70
CA ARG A 23 9.46 10.50 23.86
C ARG A 23 8.27 9.72 23.31
N PRO A 24 7.18 9.62 24.07
CA PRO A 24 5.95 9.01 23.54
C PRO A 24 5.53 9.69 22.24
N SER A 25 5.09 8.90 21.26
CA SER A 25 4.55 9.43 20.01
C SER A 25 3.34 10.34 20.33
N PRO A 26 3.24 11.52 19.70
CA PRO A 26 2.05 12.36 19.83
C PRO A 26 0.79 11.68 19.27
N ARG A 27 0.97 10.69 18.38
CA ARG A 27 -0.13 9.88 17.87
C ARG A 27 -0.36 8.68 18.78
N ALA A 28 -1.42 8.74 19.59
CA ALA A 28 -1.85 7.63 20.41
C ALA A 28 -2.22 6.42 19.55
N TYR A 29 -1.74 5.23 19.94
CA TYR A 29 -2.15 3.99 19.32
C TYR A 29 -3.56 3.62 19.78
N THR A 30 -4.52 3.57 18.86
CA THR A 30 -5.94 3.33 19.18
C THR A 30 -6.32 1.85 19.18
N GLY A 31 -5.46 0.95 18.70
CA GLY A 31 -5.73 -0.49 18.58
C GLY A 31 -6.82 -0.87 17.57
N ARG A 32 -7.44 0.10 16.90
CA ARG A 32 -8.54 -0.11 15.95
C ARG A 32 -8.04 0.00 14.53
N ILE A 33 -8.21 -1.07 13.74
CA ILE A 33 -7.95 -1.06 12.30
C ILE A 33 -9.20 -0.53 11.61
N VAL A 34 -9.11 0.70 11.08
CA VAL A 34 -10.20 1.29 10.30
C VAL A 34 -10.25 0.65 8.91
N PRO A 35 -11.46 0.28 8.41
CA PRO A 35 -11.62 -0.13 7.03
C PRO A 35 -11.05 0.94 6.07
N TYR A 36 -10.36 0.50 5.02
CA TYR A 36 -9.87 1.43 4.02
C TYR A 36 -10.95 1.67 2.97
N GLU A 37 -11.37 2.92 2.83
CA GLU A 37 -12.30 3.34 1.79
C GLU A 37 -11.51 3.67 0.52
N TYR A 38 -11.87 2.97 -0.56
CA TYR A 38 -11.31 3.25 -1.88
C TYR A 38 -12.18 4.28 -2.60
N ASP A 39 -11.60 4.96 -3.60
CA ASP A 39 -12.34 5.88 -4.45
C ASP A 39 -13.55 5.17 -5.10
N SER A 40 -14.67 5.88 -5.21
CA SER A 40 -15.88 5.43 -5.91
C SER A 40 -15.65 4.95 -7.35
N GLN A 41 -14.62 5.47 -8.02
CA GLN A 41 -14.27 5.10 -9.39
C GLN A 41 -13.40 3.83 -9.45
N ALA A 42 -12.90 3.34 -8.32
CA ALA A 42 -12.03 2.18 -8.27
C ALA A 42 -12.85 0.88 -8.32
N ILE A 43 -12.41 -0.06 -9.16
CA ILE A 43 -12.95 -1.41 -9.16
C ILE A 43 -12.29 -2.19 -8.03
N ILE A 44 -13.08 -2.55 -7.01
CA ILE A 44 -12.56 -3.28 -5.85
C ILE A 44 -12.63 -4.79 -6.10
N ARG A 45 -11.52 -5.49 -5.86
CA ARG A 45 -11.43 -6.95 -5.95
C ARG A 45 -10.85 -7.53 -4.66
N SER A 46 -11.41 -8.66 -4.24
CA SER A 46 -10.85 -9.44 -3.13
C SER A 46 -9.81 -10.42 -3.67
N VAL A 47 -8.67 -10.47 -3.01
CA VAL A 47 -7.60 -11.42 -3.29
C VAL A 47 -7.95 -12.74 -2.62
N ARG A 48 -7.86 -13.83 -3.37
CA ARG A 48 -8.11 -15.19 -2.85
C ARG A 48 -6.96 -15.63 -1.96
N GLN A 49 -7.17 -16.72 -1.23
CA GLN A 49 -6.11 -17.35 -0.43
C GLN A 49 -4.89 -17.77 -1.26
N SER A 50 -5.06 -18.02 -2.57
CA SER A 50 -3.95 -18.29 -3.51
C SER A 50 -3.12 -17.05 -3.87
N GLY A 51 -3.51 -15.84 -3.46
CA GLY A 51 -2.87 -14.59 -3.88
C GLY A 51 -3.36 -14.03 -5.21
N GLU A 52 -4.42 -14.62 -5.78
CA GLU A 52 -4.94 -14.25 -7.10
C GLU A 52 -6.27 -13.47 -7.01
N ILE A 53 -6.52 -12.64 -8.03
CA ILE A 53 -7.80 -11.97 -8.24
C ILE A 53 -8.50 -12.51 -9.49
N LYS A 54 -9.83 -12.48 -9.49
CA LYS A 54 -10.62 -12.74 -10.71
C LYS A 54 -10.71 -11.46 -11.54
N TRP A 55 -10.21 -11.50 -12.77
CA TRP A 55 -10.24 -10.39 -13.70
C TRP A 55 -10.64 -10.86 -15.10
N ARG A 56 -11.73 -10.31 -15.65
CA ARG A 56 -12.26 -10.61 -17.00
C ARG A 56 -12.26 -12.10 -17.38
N GLY A 57 -12.71 -12.95 -16.46
CA GLY A 57 -12.80 -14.40 -16.67
C GLY A 57 -11.49 -15.17 -16.47
N ARG A 58 -10.38 -14.49 -16.15
CA ARG A 58 -9.08 -15.09 -15.85
C ARG A 58 -8.72 -14.90 -14.37
N MET A 59 -7.78 -15.71 -13.89
CA MET A 59 -7.14 -15.57 -12.60
C MET A 59 -5.81 -14.86 -12.80
N VAL A 60 -5.59 -13.76 -12.08
CA VAL A 60 -4.35 -12.98 -12.17
C VAL A 60 -3.69 -12.97 -10.80
N HIS A 61 -2.43 -13.38 -10.74
CA HIS A 61 -1.65 -13.38 -9.52
C HIS A 61 -1.30 -11.95 -9.11
N ALA A 62 -1.74 -11.54 -7.91
CA ALA A 62 -1.42 -10.25 -7.31
C ALA A 62 -0.32 -10.40 -6.27
N SER A 63 -0.60 -11.06 -5.15
CA SER A 63 0.39 -11.40 -4.13
C SER A 63 -0.25 -12.30 -3.08
N ALA A 64 0.43 -13.39 -2.70
CA ALA A 64 0.01 -14.25 -1.60
C ALA A 64 -0.08 -13.51 -0.25
N LEU A 65 0.73 -12.46 -0.05
CA LEU A 65 0.70 -11.64 1.17
C LEU A 65 -0.61 -10.87 1.35
N LEU A 66 -1.36 -10.66 0.27
CA LEU A 66 -2.64 -9.96 0.29
C LEU A 66 -3.83 -10.92 0.36
N ALA A 67 -3.60 -12.21 0.65
CA ALA A 67 -4.67 -13.20 0.78
C ALA A 67 -5.79 -12.72 1.74
N GLY A 68 -7.02 -12.67 1.24
CA GLY A 68 -8.19 -12.19 2.01
C GLY A 68 -8.39 -10.67 2.01
N GLU A 69 -7.40 -9.90 1.55
CA GLU A 69 -7.49 -8.45 1.48
C GLU A 69 -8.21 -7.96 0.22
N ARG A 70 -8.70 -6.71 0.28
CA ARG A 70 -9.31 -6.02 -0.87
C ARG A 70 -8.31 -5.08 -1.49
N ILE A 71 -8.17 -5.14 -2.81
CA ILE A 71 -7.34 -4.23 -3.62
C ILE A 71 -8.23 -3.41 -4.56
N ALA A 72 -7.75 -2.21 -4.90
CA ALA A 72 -8.37 -1.34 -5.88
C ALA A 72 -7.66 -1.44 -7.23
N LEU A 73 -8.46 -1.41 -8.29
CA LEU A 73 -8.03 -1.29 -9.67
C LEU A 73 -8.56 0.05 -10.19
N LEU A 74 -7.66 1.00 -10.43
CA LEU A 74 -8.01 2.31 -10.99
C LEU A 74 -7.73 2.33 -12.49
N PRO A 75 -8.62 2.88 -13.31
CA PRO A 75 -8.37 3.00 -14.74
C PRO A 75 -7.17 3.92 -14.95
N TYR A 76 -6.15 3.39 -15.63
CA TYR A 76 -4.98 4.18 -16.02
C TYR A 76 -5.08 4.57 -17.50
N GLY A 77 -5.39 3.64 -18.40
CA GLY A 77 -5.62 3.94 -19.83
C GLY A 77 -5.32 2.73 -20.71
N ASP A 78 -5.88 2.68 -21.93
CA ASP A 78 -5.61 1.61 -22.93
C ASP A 78 -5.74 0.15 -22.43
N GLY A 79 -6.63 -0.08 -21.46
CA GLY A 79 -6.80 -1.39 -20.82
C GLY A 79 -5.75 -1.71 -19.75
N VAL A 80 -5.03 -0.69 -19.27
CA VAL A 80 -4.14 -0.75 -18.13
C VAL A 80 -4.85 -0.19 -16.90
N TRP A 81 -4.66 -0.88 -15.79
CA TRP A 81 -5.26 -0.55 -14.50
C TRP A 81 -4.17 -0.43 -13.43
N GLU A 82 -4.13 0.67 -12.71
CA GLU A 82 -3.27 0.80 -11.54
C GLU A 82 -3.84 -0.06 -10.40
N VAL A 83 -3.04 -0.99 -9.89
CA VAL A 83 -3.38 -1.85 -8.76
C VAL A 83 -2.87 -1.22 -7.48
N ARG A 84 -3.75 -0.97 -6.52
CA ARG A 84 -3.39 -0.39 -5.21
C ARG A 84 -3.92 -1.22 -4.06
N TYR A 85 -3.09 -1.41 -3.04
CA TYR A 85 -3.53 -1.86 -1.72
C TYR A 85 -3.51 -0.67 -0.77
N ARG A 86 -4.70 -0.25 -0.33
CA ARG A 86 -4.88 0.98 0.43
C ARG A 86 -4.23 2.16 -0.30
N PHE A 87 -3.33 2.87 0.36
CA PHE A 87 -2.56 3.98 -0.22
C PHE A 87 -1.34 3.51 -1.03
N HIS A 88 -0.96 2.24 -0.93
CA HIS A 88 0.26 1.70 -1.52
C HIS A 88 0.01 1.18 -2.95
N PRO A 89 0.66 1.75 -3.98
CA PRO A 89 0.59 1.20 -5.32
C PRO A 89 1.37 -0.12 -5.38
N LEU A 90 0.84 -1.11 -6.10
CA LEU A 90 1.45 -2.43 -6.27
C LEU A 90 2.03 -2.62 -7.68
N GLY A 91 1.38 -2.04 -8.69
CA GLY A 91 1.77 -2.22 -10.08
C GLY A 91 0.64 -1.91 -11.05
N PHE A 92 0.80 -2.35 -12.29
CA PHE A 92 -0.14 -2.12 -13.38
C PHE A 92 -0.67 -3.45 -13.93
N LEU A 93 -1.98 -3.64 -13.87
CA LEU A 93 -2.66 -4.77 -14.49
C LEU A 93 -2.94 -4.43 -15.96
N ASN A 94 -2.39 -5.23 -16.87
CA ASN A 94 -2.66 -5.12 -18.30
C ASN A 94 -3.75 -6.11 -18.73
N ASP A 95 -4.84 -5.60 -19.31
CA ASP A 95 -6.00 -6.39 -19.74
C ASP A 95 -5.67 -7.43 -20.82
N ARG A 96 -4.69 -7.14 -21.69
CA ARG A 96 -4.34 -8.00 -22.82
C ARG A 96 -3.53 -9.21 -22.35
N THR A 97 -2.53 -8.96 -21.50
CA THR A 97 -1.62 -9.99 -20.99
C THR A 97 -2.21 -10.72 -19.78
N GLY A 98 -3.09 -10.08 -19.02
CA GLY A 98 -3.63 -10.62 -17.76
C GLY A 98 -2.56 -10.75 -16.68
N ARG A 99 -1.59 -9.82 -16.64
CA ARG A 99 -0.50 -9.80 -15.67
C ARG A 99 -0.41 -8.45 -14.97
N ILE A 100 0.07 -8.48 -13.73
CA ILE A 100 0.42 -7.29 -12.96
C ILE A 100 1.91 -7.04 -13.14
N GLU A 101 2.24 -5.92 -13.77
CA GLU A 101 3.60 -5.46 -14.01
C GLU A 101 4.06 -4.58 -12.84
N PRO A 102 5.30 -4.71 -12.38
CA PRO A 102 5.80 -3.98 -11.23
C PRO A 102 5.92 -2.48 -11.52
N LEU A 103 5.83 -1.66 -10.46
CA LEU A 103 5.95 -0.20 -10.55
C LEU A 103 7.29 0.28 -11.12
N THR A 104 8.34 -0.54 -11.13
CA THR A 104 9.65 -0.17 -11.68
C THR A 104 9.58 0.18 -13.18
N GLN A 105 8.57 -0.33 -13.90
CA GLN A 105 8.32 -0.05 -15.32
C GLN A 105 7.40 1.16 -15.59
N TRP A 106 7.04 1.94 -14.56
CA TRP A 106 6.05 3.02 -14.66
C TRP A 106 6.40 4.17 -15.64
N ARG A 107 7.65 4.27 -16.12
CA ARG A 107 8.03 5.25 -17.17
C ARG A 107 7.60 4.82 -18.57
N GLU A 108 7.45 3.52 -18.82
CA GLU A 108 7.18 2.95 -20.16
C GLU A 108 5.70 2.67 -20.38
N ILE A 109 4.95 2.49 -19.29
CA ILE A 109 3.51 2.25 -19.28
C ILE A 109 2.83 3.63 -19.40
N ALA A 110 2.70 4.10 -20.64
CA ALA A 110 2.04 5.34 -21.10
C ALA A 110 1.37 6.21 -20.02
N ARG A 111 1.90 7.42 -19.78
CA ARG A 111 1.27 8.42 -18.91
C ARG A 111 -0.10 8.81 -19.49
N PRO A 112 -1.24 8.48 -18.85
CA PRO A 112 -2.52 9.03 -19.28
C PRO A 112 -2.50 10.52 -18.99
N GLU A 113 -3.04 11.32 -19.91
CA GLU A 113 -3.28 12.74 -19.68
C GLU A 113 -4.13 12.89 -18.43
N THR A 114 -3.54 13.45 -17.38
CA THR A 114 -4.24 13.65 -16.11
C THR A 114 -5.44 14.53 -16.38
N PRO A 115 -6.69 14.13 -16.08
CA PRO A 115 -7.77 15.10 -16.06
C PRO A 115 -7.40 16.08 -14.95
N ARG A 116 -7.16 17.35 -15.33
CA ARG A 116 -6.94 18.47 -14.40
C ARG A 116 -8.05 18.42 -13.36
N CYS A 117 -7.75 17.90 -12.18
CA CYS A 117 -8.58 18.12 -11.01
C CYS A 117 -8.52 19.62 -10.76
N LYS A 118 -9.59 20.33 -11.14
CA LYS A 118 -9.72 21.75 -10.88
C LYS A 118 -9.69 21.89 -9.36
N GLN A 119 -8.55 22.34 -8.83
CA GLN A 119 -8.46 22.85 -7.48
C GLN A 119 -9.56 23.90 -7.36
N ARG A 120 -10.60 23.59 -6.59
CA ARG A 120 -11.63 24.56 -6.25
C ARG A 120 -11.02 25.46 -5.19
N VAL A 121 -10.85 26.72 -5.58
CA VAL A 121 -10.48 27.88 -4.75
C VAL A 121 -11.40 27.98 -3.55
#